data_AF-F9G2Z9-F1
#
_entry.id   AF-F9G2Z9-F1
#
_cell.length_a   1.000
_cell.length_b   1.000
_cell.length_c   1.000
_cell.angle_alpha   90.00
_cell.angle_beta   90.00
_cell.angle_gamma   90.00
#
_symmetry.space_group_name_H-M   'P 1'
#
loop_
_entity.id
_entity.type
_entity.pdbx_description
1 polymer ?
#
loop_
_entity_poly.entity_id
_entity_poly.type
_entity_poly.pdbx_seq_one_letter_code
_entity_poly.pdbx_strand_id
1 'polypeptide(L)'
;MALETVSLEHLPNSHKVYFALFRDVQNAAFLHQQLLARNPQFEYAFIDASVIADAYRRYGISPSTKDLIVVKVTFPGEDGVEPLTHDQIWEHLKTNVEGEALSITDDQISTTTDVPKVRKYYKLNGLKWIDDIQDEKVKQKEIESLVIGAMALRGV
;
A
#
# COMPACT_ATOMS: atom_id res chain seq x y z
N MET A 1 -10.24 6.97 -10.75
CA MET A 1 -9.05 7.15 -11.61
C MET A 1 -7.98 6.19 -11.09
N ALA A 2 -6.88 5.93 -11.80
CA ALA A 2 -5.88 4.96 -11.31
C ALA A 2 -4.97 5.51 -10.18
N LEU A 3 -4.78 6.83 -10.15
CA LEU A 3 -4.09 7.54 -9.05
C LEU A 3 -5.10 8.34 -8.24
N GLU A 4 -5.36 7.92 -7.02
CA GLU A 4 -6.27 8.57 -6.08
C GLU A 4 -5.52 9.49 -5.12
N THR A 5 -6.15 10.59 -4.71
CA THR A 5 -5.56 11.56 -3.77
C THR A 5 -6.38 11.63 -2.50
N VAL A 6 -5.72 11.46 -1.36
CA VAL A 6 -6.32 11.54 -0.03
C VAL A 6 -5.73 12.74 0.72
N SER A 7 -6.61 13.51 1.35
CA SER A 7 -6.22 14.56 2.31
C SER A 7 -6.41 14.03 3.73
N LEU A 8 -5.46 14.28 4.61
CA LEU A 8 -5.50 13.81 5.99
C LEU A 8 -6.02 14.93 6.89
N GLU A 9 -7.13 14.70 7.62
CA GLU A 9 -7.86 15.73 8.37
C GLU A 9 -7.01 16.48 9.40
N HIS A 10 -5.97 15.85 9.94
CA HIS A 10 -5.08 16.44 10.96
C HIS A 10 -3.80 17.04 10.38
N LEU A 11 -3.61 17.01 9.05
CA LEU A 11 -2.47 17.63 8.39
C LEU A 11 -2.92 18.85 7.59
N PRO A 12 -2.02 19.83 7.36
CA PRO A 12 -2.32 20.93 6.46
C PRO A 12 -2.75 20.42 5.08
N ASN A 13 -3.70 21.11 4.44
CA ASN A 13 -4.19 20.74 3.10
C ASN A 13 -3.10 20.72 2.01
N SER A 14 -1.94 21.31 2.29
CA SER A 14 -0.74 21.26 1.47
C SER A 14 -0.04 19.89 1.47
N HIS A 15 -0.37 19.02 2.42
CA HIS A 15 0.10 17.64 2.46
C HIS A 15 -0.90 16.77 1.69
N LYS A 16 -0.41 16.08 0.66
CA LYS A 16 -1.21 15.17 -0.16
C LYS A 16 -0.62 13.78 -0.10
N VAL A 17 -1.50 12.79 0.00
CA VAL A 17 -1.12 11.38 -0.11
C VAL A 17 -1.76 10.84 -1.38
N TYR A 18 -0.94 10.28 -2.25
CA TYR A 18 -1.36 9.67 -3.50
C TYR A 18 -1.25 8.16 -3.41
N PHE A 19 -2.25 7.47 -3.94
CA PHE A 19 -2.33 6.02 -3.95
C PHE A 19 -2.58 5.52 -5.37
N ALA A 20 -1.83 4.50 -5.79
CA ALA A 20 -2.09 3.75 -7.00
C ALA A 20 -1.98 2.25 -6.75
N LEU A 21 -2.73 1.46 -7.52
CA LEU A 21 -2.69 0.01 -7.50
C LEU A 21 -2.28 -0.51 -8.88
N PHE A 22 -1.28 -1.37 -8.90
CA PHE A 22 -0.83 -2.08 -10.09
C PHE A 22 -0.94 -3.60 -9.88
N ARG A 23 -1.47 -4.30 -10.88
CA ARG A 23 -1.55 -5.76 -10.93
C ARG A 23 -0.64 -6.30 -12.02
N ASP A 24 -0.28 -7.58 -11.89
CA ASP A 24 0.56 -8.30 -12.85
C ASP A 24 1.87 -7.55 -13.15
N VAL A 25 2.51 -7.06 -12.10
CA VAL A 25 3.79 -6.33 -12.23
C VAL A 25 4.88 -7.28 -12.74
N GLN A 26 5.55 -6.87 -13.81
CA GLN A 26 6.58 -7.65 -14.49
C GLN A 26 7.99 -7.22 -14.13
N ASN A 27 8.18 -5.97 -13.70
CA ASN A 27 9.50 -5.39 -13.40
C ASN A 27 9.76 -5.12 -11.91
N ALA A 28 9.12 -5.87 -11.00
CA ALA A 28 9.27 -5.68 -9.56
C ALA A 28 10.74 -5.78 -9.07
N ALA A 29 11.57 -6.60 -9.72
CA ALA A 29 13.00 -6.68 -9.44
C ALA A 29 13.73 -5.34 -9.69
N PHE A 30 13.40 -4.67 -10.80
CA PHE A 30 13.92 -3.34 -11.12
C PHE A 30 13.46 -2.31 -10.10
N LEU A 31 12.15 -2.27 -9.80
CA LEU A 31 11.58 -1.34 -8.81
C LEU A 31 12.24 -1.51 -7.43
N HIS A 32 12.40 -2.75 -6.98
CA HIS A 32 13.07 -3.07 -5.72
C HIS A 32 14.52 -2.58 -5.70
N GLN A 33 15.26 -2.69 -6.82
CA GLN A 33 16.62 -2.13 -6.92
C GLN A 33 16.64 -0.61 -6.79
N GLN A 34 15.66 0.11 -7.34
CA GLN A 34 15.57 1.57 -7.20
C GLN A 34 15.42 1.99 -5.73
N LEU A 35 14.60 1.26 -4.96
CA LEU A 35 14.43 1.49 -3.52
C LEU A 35 15.70 1.19 -2.73
N LEU A 36 16.36 0.07 -3.03
CA LEU A 36 17.64 -0.29 -2.38
C LEU A 36 18.74 0.72 -2.67
N ALA A 37 18.78 1.25 -3.89
CA ALA A 37 19.72 2.29 -4.30
C ALA A 37 19.39 3.67 -3.73
N ARG A 38 18.24 3.82 -3.04
CA ARG A 38 17.71 5.12 -2.58
C ARG A 38 17.65 6.14 -3.71
N ASN A 39 17.19 5.70 -4.89
CA ASN A 39 17.07 6.59 -6.03
C ASN A 39 16.03 7.70 -5.71
N PRO A 40 16.41 8.99 -5.73
CA PRO A 40 15.49 10.09 -5.41
C PRO A 40 14.29 10.17 -6.36
N GLN A 41 14.40 9.64 -7.59
CA GLN A 41 13.28 9.56 -8.53
C GLN A 41 12.23 8.51 -8.10
N PHE A 42 12.61 7.56 -7.25
CA PHE A 42 11.75 6.48 -6.74
C PHE A 42 11.48 6.63 -5.25
N GLU A 43 11.38 7.86 -4.75
CA GLU A 43 10.91 8.14 -3.40
C GLU A 43 9.41 7.83 -3.25
N TYR A 44 9.10 6.54 -3.24
CA TYR A 44 7.78 5.98 -3.06
C TYR A 44 7.83 4.93 -1.95
N ALA A 45 6.73 4.79 -1.23
CA ALA A 45 6.49 3.56 -0.49
C ALA A 45 5.76 2.59 -1.43
N PHE A 46 6.51 1.69 -2.05
CA PHE A 46 5.96 0.53 -2.74
C PHE A 46 5.61 -0.53 -1.72
N ILE A 47 4.46 -1.18 -1.87
CA ILE A 47 3.94 -2.14 -0.89
C ILE A 47 3.42 -3.35 -1.66
N ASP A 48 3.86 -4.54 -1.28
CA ASP A 48 3.27 -5.78 -1.78
C ASP A 48 1.83 -5.88 -1.28
N ALA A 49 0.85 -5.79 -2.21
CA ALA A 49 -0.56 -5.72 -1.88
C ALA A 49 -1.06 -7.00 -1.19
N SER A 50 -0.37 -8.14 -1.41
CA SER A 50 -0.74 -9.40 -0.78
C SER A 50 -0.41 -9.43 0.71
N VAL A 51 0.59 -8.65 1.16
CA VAL A 51 1.10 -8.68 2.54
C VAL A 51 1.69 -7.34 3.00
N ILE A 52 0.84 -6.46 3.51
CA ILE A 52 1.26 -5.14 4.05
C ILE A 52 2.18 -5.31 5.28
N ALA A 53 1.97 -6.34 6.11
CA ALA A 53 2.72 -6.52 7.35
C ALA A 53 4.21 -6.88 7.15
N ASP A 54 4.59 -7.44 5.99
CA ASP A 54 5.99 -7.79 5.68
C ASP A 54 6.71 -6.65 4.93
N ALA A 55 5.98 -5.62 4.49
CA ALA A 55 6.51 -4.46 3.77
C ALA A 55 7.64 -3.78 4.55
N TYR A 56 7.50 -3.62 5.87
CA TYR A 56 8.53 -3.02 6.72
C TYR A 56 9.86 -3.81 6.76
N ARG A 57 9.86 -5.11 6.42
CA ARG A 57 11.07 -5.94 6.43
C ARG A 57 11.79 -5.99 5.10
N ARG A 58 11.14 -5.61 4.00
CA ARG A 58 11.63 -5.80 2.63
C ARG A 58 11.68 -4.52 1.80
N TYR A 59 11.87 -3.35 2.42
CA TYR A 59 11.73 -2.06 1.70
C TYR A 59 10.38 -1.95 0.96
N GLY A 60 9.36 -2.66 1.44
CA GLY A 60 8.02 -2.66 0.88
C GLY A 60 7.68 -3.79 -0.10
N ILE A 61 8.61 -4.22 -0.96
CA ILE A 61 8.37 -5.20 -2.04
C ILE A 61 9.52 -6.20 -2.19
N SER A 62 9.36 -7.21 -3.04
CA SER A 62 10.41 -8.15 -3.40
C SER A 62 10.52 -8.31 -4.92
N PRO A 63 11.61 -8.90 -5.47
CA PRO A 63 11.71 -9.16 -6.90
C PRO A 63 10.59 -10.03 -7.49
N SER A 64 9.85 -10.77 -6.65
CA SER A 64 8.72 -11.62 -7.05
C SER A 64 7.34 -10.97 -6.84
N THR A 65 7.26 -9.73 -6.36
CA THR A 65 5.98 -9.04 -6.12
C THR A 65 5.19 -8.89 -7.43
N LYS A 66 3.89 -9.17 -7.38
CA LYS A 66 2.97 -9.13 -8.54
C LYS A 66 1.86 -8.10 -8.41
N ASP A 67 1.41 -7.86 -7.19
CA ASP A 67 0.43 -6.83 -6.89
C ASP A 67 1.11 -5.75 -6.05
N LEU A 68 1.07 -4.52 -6.54
CA LEU A 68 1.82 -3.40 -6.02
C LEU A 68 0.88 -2.25 -5.67
N ILE A 69 0.87 -1.87 -4.40
CA ILE A 69 0.34 -0.59 -3.95
C ILE A 69 1.48 0.42 -3.94
N VAL A 70 1.25 1.59 -4.50
CA VAL A 70 2.18 2.72 -4.49
C VAL A 70 1.61 3.82 -3.61
N VAL A 71 2.42 4.32 -2.68
CA VAL A 71 2.11 5.50 -1.88
C VAL A 71 3.16 6.58 -2.10
N LYS A 72 2.72 7.78 -2.47
CA LYS A 72 3.55 8.99 -2.51
C LYS A 72 2.97 10.03 -1.56
N VAL A 73 3.80 10.58 -0.68
CA VAL A 73 3.44 11.74 0.12
C VAL A 73 4.13 12.96 -0.48
N THR A 74 3.39 14.04 -0.68
CA THR A 74 3.96 15.33 -1.04
C THR A 74 3.54 16.39 -0.03
N PHE A 75 4.44 17.32 0.22
CA PHE A 75 4.26 18.49 1.08
C PHE A 75 5.20 19.59 0.59
N PRO A 76 4.92 20.87 0.89
CA PRO A 76 5.83 21.96 0.52
C PRO A 76 7.20 21.76 1.16
N GLY A 77 8.26 21.81 0.35
CA GLY A 77 9.63 21.75 0.86
C GLY A 77 10.01 23.03 1.61
N GLU A 78 10.98 22.92 2.53
CA GLU A 78 11.49 24.07 3.31
C GLU A 78 12.14 25.15 2.41
N ASP A 79 12.64 24.75 1.24
CA ASP A 79 13.35 25.63 0.29
C ASP A 79 12.43 26.28 -0.76
N GLY A 80 11.10 26.23 -0.59
CA GLY A 80 10.15 26.79 -1.54
C GLY A 80 10.00 25.99 -2.85
N VAL A 81 10.56 24.78 -2.90
CA VAL A 81 10.35 23.84 -4.02
C VAL A 81 8.90 23.38 -4.00
N GLU A 82 8.21 23.57 -5.13
CA GLU A 82 6.85 23.09 -5.28
C GLU A 82 6.80 21.55 -5.28
N PRO A 83 5.85 20.95 -4.54
CA PRO A 83 5.68 19.50 -4.55
C PRO A 83 5.28 19.00 -5.94
N LEU A 84 5.64 17.74 -6.23
CA LEU A 84 5.21 17.07 -7.46
C LEU A 84 3.69 17.11 -7.60
N THR A 85 3.23 17.40 -8.83
CA THR A 85 1.81 17.40 -9.16
C THR A 85 1.28 15.99 -9.37
N HIS A 86 -0.05 15.83 -9.35
CA HIS A 86 -0.72 14.56 -9.64
C HIS A 86 -0.28 13.99 -11.00
N ASP A 87 -0.28 14.81 -12.05
CA ASP A 87 0.10 14.39 -13.40
C ASP A 87 1.57 13.98 -13.50
N GLN A 88 2.49 14.69 -12.82
CA GLN A 88 3.91 14.33 -12.80
C GLN A 88 4.14 12.98 -12.12
N ILE A 89 3.47 12.75 -10.99
CA ILE A 89 3.53 11.48 -10.28
C ILE A 89 2.96 10.37 -11.16
N TRP A 90 1.80 10.61 -11.77
CA TRP A 90 1.14 9.62 -12.61
C TRP A 90 1.95 9.26 -13.86
N GLU A 91 2.55 10.26 -14.51
CA GLU A 91 3.41 10.05 -15.67
C GLU A 91 4.65 9.23 -15.31
N HIS A 92 5.29 9.55 -14.19
CA HIS A 92 6.43 8.79 -13.69
C HIS A 92 6.06 7.32 -13.41
N LEU A 93 4.91 7.07 -12.76
CA LEU A 93 4.46 5.71 -12.47
C LEU A 93 4.14 4.92 -13.74
N LYS A 94 3.38 5.47 -14.68
CA LYS A 94 3.09 4.81 -15.96
C LYS A 94 4.34 4.48 -16.77
N THR A 95 5.35 5.34 -16.70
CA THR A 95 6.59 5.16 -17.45
C THR A 95 7.45 4.03 -16.87
N ASN A 96 7.43 3.84 -15.55
CA ASN A 96 8.40 2.98 -14.87
C ASN A 96 7.81 1.70 -14.27
N VAL A 97 6.50 1.61 -14.08
CA VAL A 97 5.83 0.41 -13.55
C VAL A 97 5.23 -0.39 -14.70
N GLU A 98 5.78 -1.57 -14.94
CA GLU A 98 5.27 -2.48 -15.97
C GLU A 98 4.20 -3.40 -15.37
N GLY A 99 2.95 -2.92 -15.36
CA GLY A 99 1.79 -3.66 -14.86
C GLY A 99 0.48 -2.97 -15.23
N GLU A 100 -0.64 -3.62 -14.95
CA GLU A 100 -1.97 -3.05 -15.18
C GLU A 100 -2.35 -2.12 -14.02
N ALA A 101 -2.62 -0.85 -14.33
CA ALA A 101 -3.10 0.10 -13.35
C ALA A 101 -4.61 -0.04 -13.12
N LEU A 102 -5.01 -0.17 -11.85
CA LEU A 102 -6.39 -0.36 -11.43
C LEU A 102 -6.83 0.77 -10.50
N SER A 103 -8.13 1.01 -10.41
CA SER A 103 -8.69 1.85 -9.36
C SER A 103 -8.44 1.20 -8.00
N ILE A 104 -7.92 1.97 -7.04
CA ILE A 104 -7.68 1.48 -5.69
C ILE A 104 -9.00 1.44 -4.90
N THR A 105 -9.63 0.26 -4.87
CA THR A 105 -10.88 0.00 -4.14
C THR A 105 -10.76 -1.23 -3.26
N ASP A 106 -11.62 -1.34 -2.24
CA ASP A 106 -11.66 -2.49 -1.34
C ASP A 106 -11.83 -3.82 -2.10
N ASP A 107 -12.67 -3.82 -3.15
CA ASP A 107 -12.86 -5.00 -4.00
C ASP A 107 -11.56 -5.41 -4.72
N GLN A 108 -10.78 -4.46 -5.25
CA GLN A 108 -9.51 -4.80 -5.90
C GLN A 108 -8.45 -5.23 -4.89
N ILE A 109 -8.35 -4.57 -3.73
CA ILE A 109 -7.39 -4.93 -2.69
C ILE A 109 -7.68 -6.32 -2.12
N SER A 110 -8.95 -6.60 -1.83
CA SER A 110 -9.38 -7.89 -1.25
C SER A 110 -9.03 -9.08 -2.13
N THR A 111 -9.09 -8.94 -3.46
CA THR A 111 -8.72 -10.01 -4.40
C THR A 111 -7.26 -10.44 -4.33
N THR A 112 -6.36 -9.57 -3.83
CA THR A 112 -4.90 -9.84 -3.76
C THR A 112 -4.42 -10.16 -2.35
N THR A 113 -5.22 -9.81 -1.34
CA THR A 113 -4.86 -9.94 0.07
C THR A 113 -4.70 -11.41 0.48
N ASP A 114 -3.52 -11.78 1.00
CA ASP A 114 -3.29 -13.09 1.59
C ASP A 114 -3.84 -13.11 3.03
N VAL A 115 -5.16 -13.33 3.15
CA VAL A 115 -5.87 -13.35 4.45
C VAL A 115 -5.22 -14.32 5.46
N PRO A 116 -4.81 -15.55 5.10
CA PRO A 116 -4.07 -16.42 6.01
C PRO A 116 -2.78 -15.79 6.58
N LYS A 117 -1.98 -15.11 5.75
CA LYS A 117 -0.79 -14.39 6.22
C LYS A 117 -1.15 -13.19 7.08
N VAL A 118 -2.17 -12.41 6.72
CA VAL A 118 -2.67 -11.29 7.55
C VAL A 118 -3.02 -11.81 8.95
N ARG A 119 -3.85 -12.86 9.04
CA ARG A 119 -4.20 -13.46 10.34
C ARG A 119 -2.97 -13.94 11.10
N LYS A 120 -2.00 -14.56 10.42
CA LYS A 120 -0.73 -14.98 11.05
C LYS A 120 0.07 -13.80 11.62
N TYR A 121 0.28 -12.73 10.86
CA TYR A 121 1.13 -11.60 11.28
C TYR A 121 0.51 -10.75 12.38
N TYR A 122 -0.80 -10.59 12.35
CA TYR A 122 -1.55 -9.90 13.40
C TYR A 122 -1.95 -10.82 14.56
N LYS A 123 -1.49 -12.09 14.56
CA LYS A 123 -1.74 -13.09 15.62
C LYS A 123 -3.23 -13.35 15.87
N LEU A 124 -4.03 -13.39 14.80
CA LEU A 124 -5.48 -13.63 14.81
C LEU A 124 -5.85 -15.12 14.60
N ASN A 125 -4.85 -15.99 14.47
CA ASN A 125 -5.07 -17.44 14.35
C ASN A 125 -5.56 -18.02 15.68
N GLY A 126 -6.50 -18.96 15.63
CA GLY A 126 -7.03 -19.66 16.81
C GLY A 126 -8.15 -18.90 17.55
N LEU A 127 -8.57 -17.75 17.04
CA LEU A 127 -9.74 -17.01 17.53
C LEU A 127 -11.03 -17.71 17.04
N LYS A 128 -11.50 -18.71 17.79
CA LYS A 128 -12.67 -19.52 17.46
C LYS A 128 -13.90 -18.70 17.05
N TRP A 129 -14.16 -17.62 17.77
CA TRP A 129 -15.30 -16.75 17.50
C TRP A 129 -15.26 -16.10 16.12
N ILE A 130 -14.08 -15.89 15.51
CA ILE A 130 -13.95 -15.43 14.11
C ILE A 130 -14.27 -16.56 13.15
N ASP A 131 -13.77 -17.76 13.46
CA ASP A 131 -13.94 -18.94 12.61
C ASP A 131 -15.41 -19.41 12.57
N ASP A 132 -16.18 -19.12 13.63
CA ASP A 132 -17.61 -19.42 13.73
C ASP A 132 -18.51 -18.47 12.91
N ILE A 133 -17.99 -17.31 12.47
CA ILE A 133 -18.74 -16.35 11.64
C ILE A 133 -18.95 -16.96 10.24
N GLN A 134 -20.20 -17.13 9.86
CA GLN A 134 -20.61 -17.70 8.56
C GLN A 134 -20.67 -16.66 7.44
N ASP A 135 -20.99 -15.41 7.78
CA ASP A 135 -21.02 -14.31 6.81
C ASP A 135 -19.59 -13.80 6.57
N GLU A 136 -19.07 -14.06 5.37
CA GLU A 136 -17.70 -13.68 4.99
C GLU A 136 -17.47 -12.16 5.04
N LYS A 137 -18.47 -11.32 4.76
CA LYS A 137 -18.33 -9.86 4.84
C LYS A 137 -18.23 -9.41 6.29
N VAL A 138 -19.03 -10.00 7.17
CA VAL A 138 -18.94 -9.72 8.61
C VAL A 138 -17.60 -10.19 9.15
N LYS A 139 -17.19 -11.41 8.79
CA LYS A 139 -15.90 -11.97 9.19
C LYS A 139 -14.72 -11.11 8.75
N GLN A 140 -14.76 -10.62 7.51
CA GLN A 140 -13.74 -9.71 6.98
C GLN A 140 -13.67 -8.41 7.79
N LYS A 141 -14.81 -7.76 8.07
CA LYS A 141 -14.86 -6.52 8.87
C LYS A 141 -14.32 -6.71 10.30
N GLU A 142 -14.62 -7.85 10.92
CA GLU A 142 -14.08 -8.17 12.24
C GLU A 142 -12.56 -8.35 12.19
N ILE A 143 -12.04 -9.05 11.17
CA ILE A 143 -10.59 -9.19 10.96
C ILE A 143 -9.94 -7.82 10.75
N GLU A 144 -10.49 -6.96 9.89
CA GLU A 144 -9.99 -5.60 9.64
C GLU A 144 -9.97 -4.76 10.92
N SER A 145 -11.03 -4.82 11.73
CA SER A 145 -11.12 -4.10 13.00
C SER A 145 -10.04 -4.55 13.99
N LEU A 146 -9.78 -5.86 14.07
CA LEU A 146 -8.70 -6.40 14.91
C LEU A 146 -7.32 -6.02 14.39
N VAL A 147 -7.12 -6.00 13.08
CA VAL A 147 -5.87 -5.56 12.45
C VAL A 147 -5.60 -4.08 12.80
N ILE A 148 -6.59 -3.21 12.62
CA ILE A 148 -6.49 -1.78 12.96
C ILE A 148 -6.21 -1.61 14.46
N GLY A 149 -6.94 -2.33 15.32
CA GLY A 149 -6.70 -2.31 16.76
C GLY A 149 -5.28 -2.78 17.13
N ALA A 150 -4.78 -3.83 16.49
CA ALA A 150 -3.42 -4.31 16.69
C ALA A 150 -2.35 -3.30 16.23
N MET A 151 -2.60 -2.57 15.13
CA MET A 151 -1.74 -1.47 14.66
C MET A 151 -1.75 -0.28 15.62
N ALA A 152 -2.91 0.09 16.16
CA ALA A 152 -3.02 1.19 17.11
C ALA A 152 -2.34 0.89 18.46
N LEU A 153 -2.42 -0.37 18.93
CA LEU A 153 -1.87 -0.80 20.21
C LEU A 153 -0.38 -1.14 20.15
N ARG A 154 0.12 -1.66 19.02
CA ARG A 154 1.55 -1.72 18.76
C ARG A 154 2.00 -0.37 18.25
N GLY A 155 2.25 0.56 19.17
CA GLY A 155 3.12 1.70 18.87
C GLY A 155 4.40 1.16 18.25
N VAL A 156 4.80 1.74 17.12
CA VAL A 156 5.99 1.41 16.31
C VAL A 156 7.20 1.12 17.18
#